data_AF-A0A077QZM7-F1
#
_entry.id   AF-A0A077QZM7-F1
#
_cell.length_a   1.000
_cell.length_b   1.000
_cell.length_c   1.000
_cell.angle_alpha   90.00
_cell.angle_beta   90.00
_cell.angle_gamma   90.00
#
_symmetry.space_group_name_H-M   'P 1'
#
loop_
_entity.id
_entity.type
_entity.pdbx_description
1 polymer ?
#
loop_
_entity_poly.entity_id
_entity_poly.type
_entity_poly.pdbx_seq_one_letter_code
_entity_poly.pdbx_strand_id
1 'polypeptide(L)'
;MGKLMRPAGPLFLFIFLSFLSHVTASSCDMSLDDMEVYHPIMGNQNEDPWKDCRSSSGQGGSDSVAKFGHRKRALGGEHWVGGHKHFRRVDGGVGSFGDAVRAPGGGNYDKFMPSAQSPGSGFGGGVTGSLSTEGGDLGAISSKPHGFAAAVTGGGSATPVIPRDVKELESLLASDSPAVIHLDKVYDYRGTFGTCTNCKGCVPDSYLQCPSKGQLAIDIGVGWCEGKRSQSVTYDKAGLNPLIVGSNKSIIGISKDAAIVGRGFIIKNVKNVILQNFRIEQINPEFVWGGDGVNLVGAQMIWIDKITFYLIGRQFIRTGTDASTATISNNHFDCHTKWSATCDDSHYWTLLAHGSGDRITFSGNLLDKCSGRSPKIGNLKGGDSVWHIVNSMFDTSSGHSLDLGPGITVLVEGNVFTNVAQTSLHESHPGRAFAPSDEAVCKQCTGVLGRECQPNAYRNAKPVPSTSSASVVLKDVAPERMSGALPPGKAAQTVLSTAGCDGKGEASSGNSVVGGEAGGLGTSVGSVKEDYGTGTGTRDGTDDEDDISGQGLAKSEHGAGTKSQESRVGDALVGGGAKGT
;
A
#
# COMPACT_ATOMS: atom_id res chain seq x y z
N MET A 1 76.38 -23.93 21.01
CA MET A 1 74.95 -23.76 21.34
C MET A 1 74.20 -23.66 20.02
N GLY A 2 73.34 -24.57 19.57
CA GLY A 2 72.02 -24.97 20.12
C GLY A 2 70.93 -24.07 19.52
N LYS A 3 69.81 -24.52 18.91
CA LYS A 3 69.24 -25.82 18.51
C LYS A 3 67.99 -25.48 17.63
N LEU A 4 67.45 -26.42 16.85
CA LEU A 4 66.23 -26.24 16.01
C LEU A 4 64.94 -25.98 16.83
N MET A 5 63.91 -25.34 16.24
CA MET A 5 62.60 -25.95 15.88
C MET A 5 61.52 -24.94 15.38
N ARG A 6 60.53 -25.42 14.60
CA ARG A 6 59.22 -24.77 14.26
C ARG A 6 58.11 -25.33 15.20
N PRO A 7 56.76 -25.11 15.05
CA PRO A 7 55.94 -24.17 14.25
C PRO A 7 54.77 -23.50 15.06
N ALA A 8 53.72 -23.02 14.35
CA ALA A 8 52.32 -22.75 14.77
C ALA A 8 51.92 -21.38 15.38
N GLY A 9 50.72 -20.91 15.01
CA GLY A 9 49.93 -19.86 15.71
C GLY A 9 48.69 -20.49 16.37
N PRO A 10 47.53 -19.82 16.53
CA PRO A 10 47.21 -18.39 16.45
C PRO A 10 46.69 -17.82 17.80
N LEU A 11 46.29 -16.54 17.88
CA LEU A 11 45.38 -16.09 18.94
C LEU A 11 44.43 -14.96 18.49
N PHE A 12 43.15 -15.12 18.81
CA PHE A 12 42.11 -14.12 18.64
C PHE A 12 42.34 -12.90 19.56
N LEU A 13 42.02 -11.70 19.07
CA LEU A 13 41.60 -10.60 19.94
C LEU A 13 40.39 -9.88 19.32
N PHE A 14 39.24 -9.98 19.98
CA PHE A 14 38.05 -9.21 19.63
C PHE A 14 38.31 -7.73 19.89
N ILE A 15 38.16 -6.89 18.86
CA ILE A 15 38.10 -5.44 19.01
C ILE A 15 36.68 -5.00 18.64
N PHE A 16 35.83 -4.85 19.67
CA PHE A 16 34.57 -4.14 19.57
C PHE A 16 34.87 -2.63 19.48
N LEU A 17 35.01 -2.10 18.26
CA LEU A 17 35.20 -0.67 18.04
C LEU A 17 33.84 -0.03 17.77
N SER A 18 33.33 0.68 18.78
CA SER A 18 32.08 1.45 18.66
C SER A 18 32.25 2.59 17.65
N PHE A 19 31.62 2.45 16.48
CA PHE A 19 31.47 3.56 15.54
C PHE A 19 30.14 4.30 15.77
N LEU A 20 30.14 5.17 16.78
CA LEU A 20 29.10 6.16 17.00
C LEU A 20 29.58 7.51 16.45
N SER A 21 29.51 7.67 15.13
CA SER A 21 29.99 8.88 14.44
C SER A 21 28.94 9.47 13.50
N HIS A 22 28.15 10.39 14.03
CA HIS A 22 27.70 11.62 13.37
C HIS A 22 27.30 11.50 11.89
N VAL A 23 26.13 10.93 11.63
CA VAL A 23 25.35 11.32 10.44
C VAL A 23 24.67 12.65 10.76
N THR A 24 25.21 13.74 10.22
CA THR A 24 24.53 15.05 10.25
C THR A 24 23.22 14.93 9.47
N ALA A 25 22.12 15.37 10.08
CA ALA A 25 20.79 15.28 9.49
C ALA A 25 20.64 16.24 8.29
N SER A 26 20.99 15.77 7.09
CA SER A 26 20.72 16.47 5.83
C SER A 26 19.29 16.18 5.36
N SER A 27 18.36 17.03 5.80
CA SER A 27 17.05 17.24 5.17
C SER A 27 16.36 15.98 4.62
N CYS A 28 15.93 15.10 5.52
CA CYS A 28 14.72 14.33 5.24
C CYS A 28 13.56 15.33 5.17
N ASP A 29 13.11 15.61 3.95
CA ASP A 29 11.99 16.51 3.71
C ASP A 29 10.78 16.06 4.54
N MET A 30 10.32 16.94 5.42
CA MET A 30 9.26 16.63 6.36
C MET A 30 7.96 16.61 5.57
N SER A 31 7.41 15.42 5.30
CA SER A 31 5.99 15.32 4.98
C SER A 31 5.21 15.80 6.20
N LEU A 32 4.90 17.09 6.20
CA LEU A 32 3.76 17.67 6.89
C LEU A 32 2.53 16.80 6.60
N ASP A 33 1.51 16.92 7.45
CA ASP A 33 0.35 16.05 7.39
C ASP A 33 -0.41 16.32 6.08
N ASP A 34 -0.14 15.55 5.01
CA ASP A 34 -0.80 15.61 3.69
C ASP A 34 -2.34 15.39 3.77
N MET A 35 -2.88 15.29 4.97
CA MET A 35 -4.29 15.27 5.32
C MET A 35 -4.98 16.63 5.12
N GLU A 36 -4.29 17.68 4.68
CA GLU A 36 -4.87 18.96 4.22
C GLU A 36 -5.57 18.84 2.84
N VAL A 37 -6.30 17.74 2.62
CA VAL A 37 -6.94 17.39 1.36
C VAL A 37 -8.42 17.13 1.61
N TYR A 38 -9.29 17.62 0.74
CA TYR A 38 -10.74 17.45 0.87
C TYR A 38 -11.12 15.98 1.18
N HIS A 39 -11.76 15.76 2.33
CA HIS A 39 -12.33 14.48 2.73
C HIS A 39 -13.80 14.65 3.15
N PRO A 40 -14.75 13.87 2.60
CA PRO A 40 -16.18 14.05 2.85
C PRO A 40 -16.59 13.87 4.32
N ILE A 41 -15.80 13.13 5.11
CA ILE A 41 -16.07 12.87 6.53
C ILE A 41 -15.28 13.82 7.46
N MET A 42 -14.12 14.33 7.03
CA MET A 42 -13.27 15.18 7.90
C MET A 42 -13.55 16.68 7.74
N GLY A 43 -14.16 17.12 6.64
CA GLY A 43 -14.51 18.53 6.43
C GLY A 43 -13.31 19.50 6.42
N ASN A 44 -12.12 18.97 6.15
CA ASN A 44 -10.82 19.65 6.16
C ASN A 44 -10.73 20.74 5.08
N GLN A 45 -10.06 21.85 5.41
CA GLN A 45 -10.40 23.22 4.97
C GLN A 45 -10.02 23.65 3.55
N ASN A 46 -9.97 22.73 2.58
CA ASN A 46 -10.02 23.13 1.18
C ASN A 46 -11.48 23.23 0.73
N GLU A 47 -11.85 24.33 0.06
CA GLU A 47 -13.15 24.42 -0.61
C GLU A 47 -13.32 23.18 -1.49
N ASP A 48 -14.50 22.53 -1.43
CA ASP A 48 -14.82 21.42 -2.32
C ASP A 48 -14.55 21.84 -3.77
N PRO A 49 -13.48 21.33 -4.42
CA PRO A 49 -13.07 21.82 -5.75
C PRO A 49 -14.08 21.42 -6.83
N TRP A 50 -15.13 20.68 -6.45
CA TRP A 50 -16.18 20.15 -7.30
C TRP A 50 -17.59 20.47 -6.77
N LYS A 51 -17.77 21.52 -5.95
CA LYS A 51 -19.07 21.96 -5.38
C LYS A 51 -20.19 22.04 -6.43
N ASP A 52 -19.88 22.62 -7.58
CA ASP A 52 -20.82 22.78 -8.71
C ASP A 52 -21.12 21.47 -9.47
N CYS A 53 -20.27 20.46 -9.30
CA CYS A 53 -20.48 19.13 -9.87
C CYS A 53 -21.38 18.23 -9.01
N ARG A 54 -21.73 18.61 -7.77
CA ARG A 54 -22.63 17.85 -6.89
C ARG A 54 -24.06 18.37 -6.90
N SER A 55 -24.23 19.68 -7.01
CA SER A 55 -25.54 20.32 -7.19
C SER A 55 -26.27 19.85 -8.46
N SER A 56 -25.54 19.34 -9.44
CA SER A 56 -26.04 18.88 -10.75
C SER A 56 -26.30 17.36 -10.86
N SER A 57 -26.04 16.56 -9.82
CA SER A 57 -26.31 15.11 -9.81
C SER A 57 -27.61 14.69 -9.12
N GLY A 58 -28.47 15.64 -8.73
CA GLY A 58 -29.67 15.40 -7.91
C GLY A 58 -30.88 14.74 -8.60
N GLN A 59 -30.75 14.23 -9.84
CA GLN A 59 -31.86 13.56 -10.56
C GLN A 59 -31.38 12.36 -11.38
N GLY A 60 -31.83 11.15 -11.01
CA GLY A 60 -31.95 10.03 -11.95
C GLY A 60 -31.42 8.65 -11.52
N GLY A 61 -32.28 7.87 -10.85
CA GLY A 61 -32.52 6.43 -11.16
C GLY A 61 -31.47 5.38 -10.75
N SER A 62 -31.93 4.35 -10.01
CA SER A 62 -31.16 3.14 -9.72
C SER A 62 -31.32 2.04 -10.78
N ASP A 63 -30.42 1.05 -10.71
CA ASP A 63 -30.54 -0.33 -11.18
C ASP A 63 -30.75 -0.63 -12.68
N SER A 64 -29.63 -0.96 -13.33
CA SER A 64 -29.51 -2.13 -14.21
C SER A 64 -28.02 -2.36 -14.53
N VAL A 65 -27.67 -3.51 -15.12
CA VAL A 65 -26.28 -3.81 -15.58
C VAL A 65 -25.93 -2.87 -16.74
N ALA A 66 -25.47 -1.67 -16.40
CA ALA A 66 -25.35 -0.55 -17.33
C ALA A 66 -23.89 -0.27 -17.72
N LYS A 67 -23.69 -0.18 -19.04
CA LYS A 67 -22.43 0.04 -19.76
C LYS A 67 -21.55 1.14 -19.14
N PHE A 68 -20.23 0.89 -19.10
CA PHE A 68 -19.22 1.91 -18.83
C PHE A 68 -19.39 3.10 -19.78
N GLY A 69 -19.80 4.25 -19.25
CA GLY A 69 -20.15 5.42 -20.06
C GLY A 69 -18.96 6.33 -20.32
N HIS A 70 -18.50 6.42 -21.57
CA HIS A 70 -17.55 7.44 -22.00
C HIS A 70 -18.20 8.83 -21.95
N ARG A 71 -17.93 9.62 -20.90
CA ARG A 71 -18.27 11.04 -20.90
C ARG A 71 -17.11 11.85 -21.49
N LYS A 72 -17.26 12.29 -22.73
CA LYS A 72 -16.46 13.40 -23.26
C LYS A 72 -16.76 14.66 -22.43
N ARG A 73 -15.73 15.37 -21.96
CA ARG A 73 -15.84 16.79 -21.60
C ARG A 73 -14.78 17.58 -22.33
N ALA A 74 -15.15 18.81 -22.67
CA ALA A 74 -14.37 19.70 -23.50
C ALA A 74 -13.10 20.17 -22.79
N LEU A 75 -12.08 20.46 -23.60
CA LEU A 75 -10.93 21.26 -23.20
C LEU A 75 -11.42 22.69 -22.92
N GLY A 76 -11.65 23.01 -21.66
CA GLY A 76 -11.85 24.37 -21.18
C GLY A 76 -10.52 24.95 -20.74
N GLY A 77 -10.03 25.97 -21.45
CA GLY A 77 -8.75 26.61 -21.17
C GLY A 77 -8.35 27.53 -22.32
N GLU A 78 -8.57 28.82 -22.15
CA GLU A 78 -8.31 29.83 -23.18
C GLU A 78 -6.81 30.07 -23.37
N HIS A 79 -6.23 29.51 -24.44
CA HIS A 79 -4.95 29.98 -24.97
C HIS A 79 -5.09 30.30 -26.46
N TRP A 80 -4.99 31.59 -26.77
CA TRP A 80 -4.96 32.09 -28.15
C TRP A 80 -3.70 31.59 -28.87
N VAL A 81 -3.88 30.82 -29.93
CA VAL A 81 -2.79 30.48 -30.87
C VAL A 81 -3.31 30.61 -32.30
N GLY A 82 -2.66 31.47 -33.10
CA GLY A 82 -2.67 31.42 -34.56
C GLY A 82 -4.03 31.58 -35.27
N GLY A 83 -4.44 32.81 -35.56
CA GLY A 83 -5.65 33.05 -36.35
C GLY A 83 -5.47 32.75 -37.85
N HIS A 84 -6.31 31.89 -38.41
CA HIS A 84 -6.68 31.92 -39.84
C HIS A 84 -8.17 31.64 -40.01
N LYS A 85 -8.89 32.58 -40.65
CA LYS A 85 -10.31 32.43 -41.01
C LYS A 85 -10.42 31.64 -42.31
N HIS A 86 -11.25 30.59 -42.32
CA HIS A 86 -11.88 30.12 -43.55
C HIS A 86 -13.40 30.19 -43.42
N PHE A 87 -14.04 30.76 -44.44
CA PHE A 87 -15.48 31.04 -44.45
C PHE A 87 -16.31 29.76 -44.60
N ARG A 88 -17.41 29.70 -43.85
CA ARG A 88 -18.49 28.72 -44.03
C ARG A 88 -19.29 29.12 -45.27
N ARG A 89 -19.56 28.17 -46.17
CA ARG A 89 -20.59 28.31 -47.22
C ARG A 89 -21.69 27.29 -46.94
N VAL A 90 -22.94 27.72 -47.10
CA VAL A 90 -24.14 26.93 -46.83
C VAL A 90 -25.04 27.03 -48.05
N ASP A 91 -25.34 25.88 -48.64
CA ASP A 91 -26.41 25.60 -49.60
C ASP A 91 -26.74 24.11 -49.39
N GLY A 92 -27.96 23.58 -49.38
CA GLY A 92 -29.27 24.17 -49.71
C GLY A 92 -29.98 23.26 -50.71
N GLY A 93 -30.80 22.29 -50.26
CA GLY A 93 -31.52 21.38 -51.17
C GLY A 93 -32.37 20.33 -50.45
N VAL A 94 -33.58 20.07 -50.97
CA VAL A 94 -34.66 19.27 -50.34
C VAL A 94 -35.13 18.16 -51.29
N GLY A 95 -35.53 16.99 -50.76
CA GLY A 95 -36.17 15.89 -51.51
C GLY A 95 -36.65 14.76 -50.58
N SER A 96 -37.82 14.16 -50.83
CA SER A 96 -38.56 13.31 -49.87
C SER A 96 -39.21 12.07 -50.51
N PHE A 97 -39.58 11.08 -49.67
CA PHE A 97 -40.30 9.82 -49.97
C PHE A 97 -39.53 8.79 -50.82
N GLY A 98 -39.63 7.46 -50.71
CA GLY A 98 -40.27 6.44 -49.84
C GLY A 98 -39.62 5.08 -50.24
N ASP A 99 -39.72 3.92 -49.59
CA ASP A 99 -40.76 3.30 -48.78
C ASP A 99 -40.24 1.96 -48.17
N ALA A 100 -41.05 1.27 -47.34
CA ALA A 100 -41.03 -0.17 -47.04
C ALA A 100 -39.88 -0.90 -46.24
N VAL A 101 -40.12 -1.05 -44.92
CA VAL A 101 -40.23 -2.33 -44.14
C VAL A 101 -39.01 -3.26 -43.84
N ARG A 102 -38.98 -3.69 -42.55
CA ARG A 102 -38.35 -4.86 -41.89
C ARG A 102 -36.88 -4.80 -41.41
N ALA A 103 -36.72 -4.94 -40.09
CA ALA A 103 -35.56 -5.58 -39.46
C ALA A 103 -35.63 -7.12 -39.70
N PRO A 104 -34.49 -7.84 -39.73
CA PRO A 104 -33.94 -8.38 -38.48
C PRO A 104 -32.41 -8.57 -38.43
N GLY A 105 -31.89 -8.93 -37.25
CA GLY A 105 -30.75 -9.83 -37.09
C GLY A 105 -29.35 -9.21 -37.10
N GLY A 106 -28.53 -9.58 -36.12
CA GLY A 106 -27.09 -9.28 -36.11
C GLY A 106 -26.28 -10.27 -36.95
N GLY A 107 -25.07 -9.89 -37.35
CA GLY A 107 -24.15 -10.78 -38.05
C GLY A 107 -22.73 -10.21 -38.23
N ASN A 108 -21.75 -10.99 -37.77
CA ASN A 108 -20.39 -11.14 -38.31
C ASN A 108 -19.54 -9.89 -38.60
N TYR A 109 -18.77 -9.46 -37.61
CA TYR A 109 -17.48 -8.78 -37.79
C TYR A 109 -16.34 -9.81 -37.74
N ASP A 110 -16.28 -10.68 -38.74
CA ASP A 110 -15.17 -11.61 -39.00
C ASP A 110 -14.99 -11.81 -40.51
N LYS A 111 -14.19 -10.92 -41.14
CA LYS A 111 -13.45 -11.13 -42.40
C LYS A 111 -12.59 -9.88 -42.71
N PHE A 112 -11.52 -10.11 -43.48
CA PHE A 112 -10.50 -9.13 -43.88
C PHE A 112 -9.42 -8.79 -42.83
N MET A 113 -8.75 -9.83 -42.32
CA MET A 113 -7.33 -9.76 -41.95
C MET A 113 -6.58 -10.85 -42.75
N PRO A 114 -5.49 -10.54 -43.48
CA PRO A 114 -4.74 -11.53 -44.24
C PRO A 114 -3.83 -12.39 -43.35
N SER A 115 -3.75 -13.67 -43.65
CA SER A 115 -2.95 -14.68 -42.94
C SER A 115 -1.51 -14.75 -43.48
N ALA A 116 -0.54 -14.89 -42.57
CA ALA A 116 0.82 -15.32 -42.88
C ALA A 116 1.04 -16.77 -42.37
N GLN A 117 1.81 -17.55 -43.14
CA GLN A 117 1.76 -19.02 -43.12
C GLN A 117 2.63 -19.67 -42.04
N SER A 118 2.16 -20.81 -41.50
CA SER A 118 2.99 -21.84 -40.87
C SER A 118 3.20 -23.03 -41.82
N PRO A 119 4.36 -23.69 -41.81
CA PRO A 119 4.46 -25.09 -42.21
C PRO A 119 4.06 -25.98 -41.02
N GLY A 120 3.15 -26.92 -41.22
CA GLY A 120 2.59 -27.75 -40.15
C GLY A 120 2.68 -29.26 -40.40
N SER A 121 2.65 -30.02 -39.31
CA SER A 121 2.15 -31.41 -39.16
C SER A 121 2.45 -31.84 -37.71
N GLY A 122 1.64 -32.66 -37.01
CA GLY A 122 0.30 -33.17 -37.28
C GLY A 122 -0.05 -34.29 -36.28
N PHE A 123 -1.31 -34.33 -35.82
CA PHE A 123 -1.96 -35.39 -35.00
C PHE A 123 -1.56 -35.59 -33.52
N GLY A 124 -2.57 -36.01 -32.74
CA GLY A 124 -2.41 -36.87 -31.56
C GLY A 124 -2.55 -36.17 -30.21
N GLY A 125 -3.60 -36.49 -29.45
CA GLY A 125 -3.72 -36.08 -28.05
C GLY A 125 -2.93 -37.01 -27.11
N GLY A 126 -2.46 -36.46 -26.00
CA GLY A 126 -1.79 -37.23 -24.94
C GLY A 126 -1.13 -36.32 -23.90
N VAL A 127 -1.33 -36.61 -22.62
CA VAL A 127 -0.65 -35.93 -21.51
C VAL A 127 0.65 -36.66 -21.21
N THR A 128 1.79 -36.06 -21.55
CA THR A 128 3.09 -36.23 -20.87
C THR A 128 3.97 -35.02 -21.20
N GLY A 129 4.78 -34.57 -20.25
CA GLY A 129 5.68 -33.43 -20.45
C GLY A 129 7.06 -33.83 -20.99
N SER A 130 7.78 -32.86 -21.55
CA SER A 130 9.25 -32.82 -21.47
C SER A 130 9.75 -31.38 -21.47
N LEU A 131 10.74 -31.12 -20.61
CA LEU A 131 11.57 -29.92 -20.61
C LEU A 131 12.45 -29.84 -21.86
N SER A 132 12.78 -28.61 -22.28
CA SER A 132 14.16 -28.21 -22.57
C SER A 132 14.30 -26.68 -22.59
N THR A 133 14.84 -26.14 -21.49
CA THR A 133 15.89 -25.09 -21.41
C THR A 133 15.79 -23.86 -22.34
N GLU A 134 15.79 -22.61 -21.86
CA GLU A 134 16.44 -22.09 -20.64
C GLU A 134 15.46 -21.47 -19.62
N GLY A 135 15.75 -21.66 -18.33
CA GLY A 135 14.99 -21.11 -17.22
C GLY A 135 15.17 -21.95 -15.95
N GLY A 136 15.76 -21.37 -14.90
CA GLY A 136 15.89 -22.04 -13.61
C GLY A 136 14.52 -22.30 -12.99
N ASP A 137 14.36 -23.42 -12.28
CA ASP A 137 13.06 -23.89 -11.79
C ASP A 137 12.40 -22.88 -10.83
N LEU A 138 11.35 -22.23 -11.33
CA LEU A 138 10.49 -21.31 -10.58
C LEU A 138 9.24 -22.05 -10.04
N GLY A 139 9.30 -23.35 -9.75
CA GLY A 139 8.13 -24.23 -9.56
C GLY A 139 7.07 -23.84 -8.51
N ALA A 140 7.34 -22.86 -7.64
CA ALA A 140 6.36 -22.28 -6.71
C ALA A 140 5.84 -20.88 -7.11
N ILE A 141 6.42 -20.26 -8.14
CA ILE A 141 5.99 -18.95 -8.68
C ILE A 141 4.79 -19.17 -9.62
N SER A 142 3.66 -18.57 -9.27
CA SER A 142 2.35 -18.76 -9.93
C SER A 142 2.09 -17.80 -11.11
N SER A 143 2.95 -16.80 -11.29
CA SER A 143 2.83 -15.74 -12.29
C SER A 143 4.16 -15.52 -13.03
N LYS A 144 4.24 -14.53 -13.93
CA LYS A 144 5.49 -14.21 -14.65
C LYS A 144 5.94 -12.78 -14.41
N PRO A 145 7.25 -12.53 -14.20
CA PRO A 145 7.78 -11.18 -14.16
C PRO A 145 7.50 -10.44 -15.47
N HIS A 146 7.19 -9.16 -15.34
CA HIS A 146 6.90 -8.25 -16.44
C HIS A 146 7.20 -6.82 -15.98
N GLY A 147 6.96 -5.84 -16.83
CA GLY A 147 7.18 -4.43 -16.49
C GLY A 147 8.66 -4.05 -16.50
N PHE A 148 9.04 -3.09 -15.64
CA PHE A 148 10.43 -2.68 -15.47
C PHE A 148 11.30 -3.73 -14.75
N ALA A 149 10.69 -4.63 -13.95
CA ALA A 149 11.39 -5.74 -13.30
C ALA A 149 11.30 -7.08 -14.06
N ALA A 150 10.93 -7.09 -15.35
CA ALA A 150 10.73 -8.31 -16.15
C ALA A 150 11.94 -9.26 -16.27
N ALA A 151 13.14 -8.82 -15.89
CA ALA A 151 14.37 -9.61 -15.92
C ALA A 151 14.77 -10.21 -14.55
N VAL A 152 13.93 -10.06 -13.51
CA VAL A 152 14.18 -10.62 -12.18
C VAL A 152 14.18 -12.16 -12.22
N THR A 153 15.08 -12.75 -11.44
CA THR A 153 15.20 -14.20 -11.22
C THR A 153 15.21 -14.59 -9.74
N GLY A 154 15.38 -13.61 -8.83
CA GLY A 154 15.40 -13.82 -7.38
C GLY A 154 16.54 -14.76 -6.96
N GLY A 155 16.20 -15.81 -6.21
CA GLY A 155 17.12 -16.90 -5.85
C GLY A 155 17.54 -17.81 -7.02
N GLY A 156 16.94 -17.65 -8.21
CA GLY A 156 17.18 -18.52 -9.36
C GLY A 156 16.82 -19.97 -9.06
N SER A 157 17.67 -20.91 -9.50
CA SER A 157 17.51 -22.35 -9.26
C SER A 157 18.17 -22.84 -7.95
N ALA A 158 18.30 -21.98 -6.94
CA ALA A 158 18.76 -22.43 -5.62
C ALA A 158 17.73 -23.39 -5.01
N THR A 159 18.19 -24.47 -4.38
CA THR A 159 17.30 -25.44 -3.72
C THR A 159 16.39 -24.73 -2.70
N PRO A 160 15.07 -24.87 -2.78
CA PRO A 160 14.16 -24.20 -1.84
C PRO A 160 14.38 -24.63 -0.39
N VAL A 161 14.36 -23.65 0.51
CA VAL A 161 14.47 -23.83 1.97
C VAL A 161 13.19 -23.36 2.63
N ILE A 162 12.60 -24.18 3.50
CA ILE A 162 11.51 -23.79 4.40
C ILE A 162 12.13 -23.46 5.76
N PRO A 163 12.09 -22.20 6.24
CA PRO A 163 12.64 -21.85 7.55
C PRO A 163 11.85 -22.51 8.68
N ARG A 164 12.55 -23.08 9.66
CA ARG A 164 11.95 -23.69 10.86
C ARG A 164 11.27 -22.65 11.73
N ASP A 165 11.91 -21.49 11.89
CA ASP A 165 11.48 -20.40 12.78
C ASP A 165 11.85 -19.01 12.21
N VAL A 166 11.41 -17.96 12.92
CA VAL A 166 11.63 -16.55 12.56
C VAL A 166 13.10 -16.12 12.54
N LYS A 167 13.99 -16.76 13.31
CA LYS A 167 15.42 -16.44 13.35
C LYS A 167 16.14 -17.03 12.14
N GLU A 168 15.76 -18.25 11.75
CA GLU A 168 16.27 -18.87 10.53
C GLU A 168 15.78 -18.12 9.28
N LEU A 169 14.52 -17.67 9.26
CA LEU A 169 14.00 -16.81 8.20
C LEU A 169 14.80 -15.50 8.08
N GLU A 170 14.99 -14.78 9.18
CA GLU A 170 15.76 -13.52 9.18
C GLU A 170 17.21 -13.71 8.72
N SER A 171 17.86 -14.81 9.13
CA SER A 171 19.21 -15.18 8.66
C SER A 171 19.25 -15.48 7.16
N LEU A 172 18.27 -16.23 6.63
CA LEU A 172 18.18 -16.55 5.21
C LEU A 172 17.93 -15.30 4.36
N LEU A 173 17.04 -14.40 4.81
CA LEU A 173 16.74 -13.13 4.14
C LEU A 173 17.98 -12.23 4.03
N ALA A 174 18.74 -12.09 5.13
CA ALA A 174 19.90 -11.19 5.20
C ALA A 174 21.18 -11.78 4.57
N SER A 175 21.22 -13.07 4.25
CA SER A 175 22.41 -13.74 3.71
C SER A 175 22.87 -13.19 2.35
N ASP A 176 24.17 -13.27 2.05
CA ASP A 176 24.73 -12.87 0.74
C ASP A 176 24.50 -13.91 -0.37
N SER A 177 24.22 -15.17 0.00
CA SER A 177 24.01 -16.28 -0.95
C SER A 177 22.64 -16.19 -1.63
N PRO A 178 22.52 -16.52 -2.94
CA PRO A 178 21.22 -16.67 -3.58
C PRO A 178 20.35 -17.72 -2.87
N ALA A 179 19.08 -17.42 -2.62
CA ALA A 179 18.19 -18.32 -1.89
C ALA A 179 16.74 -18.26 -2.39
N VAL A 180 16.12 -19.44 -2.50
CA VAL A 180 14.67 -19.60 -2.62
C VAL A 180 14.13 -20.01 -1.25
N ILE A 181 13.29 -19.16 -0.68
CA ILE A 181 12.77 -19.24 0.69
C ILE A 181 11.26 -19.47 0.59
N HIS A 182 10.81 -20.64 1.03
CA HIS A 182 9.41 -21.03 1.02
C HIS A 182 8.76 -20.77 2.39
N LEU A 183 7.68 -19.98 2.41
CA LEU A 183 6.87 -19.72 3.59
C LEU A 183 5.69 -20.70 3.62
N ASP A 184 5.70 -21.62 4.57
CA ASP A 184 4.70 -22.68 4.78
C ASP A 184 3.59 -22.31 5.79
N LYS A 185 3.84 -21.27 6.60
CA LYS A 185 3.03 -20.89 7.77
C LYS A 185 3.15 -19.40 8.09
N VAL A 186 2.53 -18.99 9.19
CA VAL A 186 2.70 -17.67 9.79
C VAL A 186 4.06 -17.56 10.49
N TYR A 187 4.83 -16.55 10.13
CA TYR A 187 6.07 -16.13 10.81
C TYR A 187 5.78 -14.86 11.61
N ASP A 188 5.40 -15.05 12.88
CA ASP A 188 5.02 -13.97 13.79
C ASP A 188 6.23 -13.42 14.56
N TYR A 189 6.51 -12.14 14.33
CA TYR A 189 7.59 -11.40 14.97
C TYR A 189 7.12 -10.50 16.13
N ARG A 190 5.83 -10.48 16.46
CA ARG A 190 5.34 -9.72 17.64
C ARG A 190 6.00 -10.25 18.90
N GLY A 191 6.32 -9.35 19.82
CA GLY A 191 7.07 -9.62 21.05
C GLY A 191 8.57 -9.88 20.86
N THR A 192 9.09 -10.11 19.65
CA THR A 192 10.52 -10.47 19.46
C THR A 192 11.50 -9.37 19.87
N PHE A 193 11.08 -8.11 19.83
CA PHE A 193 11.82 -6.96 20.38
C PHE A 193 11.23 -6.44 21.70
N GLY A 194 10.13 -7.04 22.18
CA GLY A 194 9.34 -6.60 23.33
C GLY A 194 8.52 -5.33 23.08
N THR A 195 7.70 -4.98 24.06
CA THR A 195 6.81 -3.80 24.02
C THR A 195 7.54 -2.53 24.48
N CYS A 196 7.20 -1.38 23.89
CA CYS A 196 7.49 -0.06 24.43
C CYS A 196 6.25 0.40 25.21
N THR A 197 6.36 0.71 26.50
CA THR A 197 5.23 1.11 27.36
C THR A 197 5.38 2.54 27.83
N ASN A 198 4.31 3.34 27.78
CA ASN A 198 4.31 4.78 28.10
C ASN A 198 5.34 5.59 27.29
N CYS A 199 5.64 5.13 26.08
CA CYS A 199 6.64 5.74 25.21
C CYS A 199 6.09 7.03 24.57
N LYS A 200 6.99 7.88 24.05
CA LYS A 200 6.60 9.16 23.46
C LYS A 200 5.75 8.96 22.21
N GLY A 201 4.70 9.75 22.13
CA GLY A 201 3.82 9.85 20.97
C GLY A 201 3.09 11.19 20.98
N CYS A 202 2.24 11.36 19.98
CA CYS A 202 1.38 12.52 19.86
C CYS A 202 0.02 12.13 19.27
N VAL A 203 -0.89 13.09 19.35
CA VAL A 203 -2.24 13.02 18.80
C VAL A 203 -2.24 13.75 17.45
N PRO A 204 -2.43 13.03 16.32
CA PRO A 204 -2.67 13.63 15.01
C PRO A 204 -3.92 14.52 15.01
N ASP A 205 -3.99 15.49 14.11
CA ASP A 205 -5.14 16.38 14.00
C ASP A 205 -6.40 15.63 13.52
N SER A 206 -6.21 14.57 12.74
CA SER A 206 -7.26 13.62 12.38
C SER A 206 -7.85 12.89 13.59
N TYR A 207 -7.03 12.49 14.57
CA TYR A 207 -7.49 11.80 15.78
C TYR A 207 -8.45 12.68 16.60
N LEU A 208 -8.25 14.01 16.60
CA LEU A 208 -9.14 14.93 17.31
C LEU A 208 -10.57 14.92 16.77
N GLN A 209 -10.78 14.54 15.50
CA GLN A 209 -12.10 14.41 14.90
C GLN A 209 -12.80 13.08 15.25
N CYS A 210 -12.03 12.04 15.62
CA CYS A 210 -12.58 10.71 15.92
C CYS A 210 -11.75 9.90 16.95
N PRO A 211 -11.67 10.29 18.24
CA PRO A 211 -10.78 9.62 19.20
C PRO A 211 -10.98 8.10 19.38
N SER A 212 -12.15 7.55 19.03
CA SER A 212 -12.44 6.11 19.05
C SER A 212 -12.04 5.32 17.80
N LYS A 213 -11.62 6.01 16.72
CA LYS A 213 -11.26 5.43 15.42
C LYS A 213 -9.98 6.00 14.81
N GLY A 214 -9.46 7.11 15.32
CA GLY A 214 -8.25 7.73 14.82
C GLY A 214 -7.01 6.91 15.15
N GLN A 215 -5.98 6.99 14.31
CA GLN A 215 -4.64 6.53 14.70
C GLN A 215 -4.00 7.56 15.63
N LEU A 216 -3.26 7.09 16.64
CA LEU A 216 -2.25 7.92 17.31
C LEU A 216 -0.96 7.90 16.50
N ALA A 217 0.06 8.65 16.91
CA ALA A 217 1.39 8.58 16.29
C ALA A 217 2.48 8.29 17.33
N ILE A 218 3.44 7.45 16.95
CA ILE A 218 4.67 7.24 17.73
C ILE A 218 5.66 8.35 17.39
N ASP A 219 6.25 8.97 18.42
CA ASP A 219 7.33 9.93 18.25
C ASP A 219 8.65 9.20 18.06
N ILE A 220 9.03 8.99 16.81
CA ILE A 220 10.32 8.38 16.42
C ILE A 220 11.47 9.40 16.38
N GLY A 221 11.29 10.64 16.88
CA GLY A 221 12.35 11.65 16.94
C GLY A 221 12.69 12.33 15.62
N VAL A 222 11.78 12.30 14.63
CA VAL A 222 11.96 12.93 13.30
C VAL A 222 11.20 14.26 13.14
N GLY A 223 10.78 14.87 14.25
CA GLY A 223 10.04 16.13 14.27
C GLY A 223 8.54 16.04 13.91
N TRP A 224 8.02 14.90 13.47
CA TRP A 224 6.61 14.77 13.04
C TRP A 224 5.59 15.11 14.15
N CYS A 225 5.95 14.86 15.42
CA CYS A 225 5.13 15.20 16.58
C CYS A 225 5.32 16.62 17.12
N GLU A 226 6.20 17.44 16.52
CA GLU A 226 6.43 18.82 16.96
C GLU A 226 5.16 19.67 16.78
N GLY A 227 4.85 20.51 17.78
CA GLY A 227 3.62 21.30 17.82
C GLY A 227 2.32 20.53 18.12
N LYS A 228 2.30 19.20 18.00
CA LYS A 228 1.12 18.37 18.27
C LYS A 228 0.96 18.04 19.76
N ARG A 229 -0.27 17.73 20.20
CA ARG A 229 -0.54 17.34 21.60
C ARG A 229 0.17 16.04 21.92
N SER A 230 1.08 16.05 22.89
CA SER A 230 1.78 14.84 23.34
C SER A 230 0.81 13.84 23.99
N GLN A 231 1.08 12.55 23.75
CA GLN A 231 0.29 11.42 24.23
C GLN A 231 1.21 10.22 24.44
N SER A 232 1.16 9.60 25.62
CA SER A 232 1.88 8.34 25.85
C SER A 232 1.22 7.21 25.05
N VAL A 233 2.06 6.39 24.41
CA VAL A 233 1.66 5.25 23.58
C VAL A 233 2.34 3.96 24.05
N THR A 234 1.69 2.83 23.79
CA THR A 234 2.21 1.48 24.08
C THR A 234 2.13 0.65 22.81
N TYR A 235 3.26 0.14 22.31
CA TYR A 235 3.36 -0.48 20.99
C TYR A 235 4.42 -1.60 20.95
N ASP A 236 4.33 -2.48 19.95
CA ASP A 236 5.33 -3.53 19.74
C ASP A 236 6.57 -2.98 19.02
N LYS A 237 7.76 -3.11 19.60
CA LYS A 237 8.98 -2.57 18.99
C LYS A 237 9.39 -3.31 17.73
N ALA A 238 8.87 -4.51 17.46
CA ALA A 238 9.17 -5.26 16.24
C ALA A 238 8.78 -4.46 14.98
N GLY A 239 7.63 -3.78 14.98
CA GLY A 239 7.14 -3.04 13.79
C GLY A 239 8.05 -1.90 13.32
N LEU A 240 8.87 -1.33 14.21
CA LEU A 240 9.86 -0.29 13.89
C LEU A 240 11.19 -0.87 13.35
N ASN A 241 11.39 -2.20 13.42
CA ASN A 241 12.60 -2.90 13.01
C ASN A 241 12.29 -3.79 11.80
N PRO A 242 12.37 -3.30 10.54
CA PRO A 242 12.07 -4.13 9.37
C PRO A 242 13.06 -5.30 9.20
N LEU A 243 12.64 -6.34 8.47
CA LEU A 243 13.47 -7.46 8.05
C LEU A 243 14.40 -7.05 6.90
N ILE A 244 15.70 -7.23 7.07
CA ILE A 244 16.70 -6.89 6.03
C ILE A 244 16.71 -8.00 4.98
N VAL A 245 16.59 -7.63 3.70
CA VAL A 245 16.67 -8.56 2.57
C VAL A 245 17.92 -8.29 1.74
N GLY A 246 18.76 -9.32 1.57
CA GLY A 246 19.92 -9.31 0.69
C GLY A 246 19.57 -9.42 -0.80
N SER A 247 20.59 -9.37 -1.67
CA SER A 247 20.38 -9.59 -3.11
C SER A 247 20.04 -11.06 -3.43
N ASN A 248 19.45 -11.32 -4.60
CA ASN A 248 19.19 -12.66 -5.15
C ASN A 248 18.32 -13.53 -4.23
N LYS A 249 17.12 -13.04 -3.88
CA LYS A 249 16.19 -13.74 -2.98
C LYS A 249 14.85 -13.96 -3.67
N SER A 250 14.28 -15.16 -3.52
CA SER A 250 12.86 -15.42 -3.82
C SER A 250 12.17 -15.81 -2.53
N ILE A 251 11.28 -14.97 -2.00
CA ILE A 251 10.46 -15.26 -0.82
C ILE A 251 9.07 -15.61 -1.36
N ILE A 252 8.66 -16.87 -1.24
CA ILE A 252 7.46 -17.39 -1.88
C ILE A 252 6.58 -18.07 -0.83
N GLY A 253 5.32 -17.67 -0.72
CA GLY A 253 4.32 -18.41 0.05
C GLY A 253 3.86 -19.66 -0.70
N ILE A 254 3.97 -20.81 -0.04
CA ILE A 254 3.57 -22.13 -0.56
C ILE A 254 2.36 -22.72 0.18
N SER A 255 1.70 -21.89 0.98
CA SER A 255 0.59 -22.27 1.86
C SER A 255 -0.42 -21.12 1.94
N LYS A 256 -1.70 -21.45 2.06
CA LYS A 256 -2.77 -20.46 2.31
C LYS A 256 -2.55 -19.66 3.61
N ASP A 257 -1.75 -20.18 4.53
CA ASP A 257 -1.48 -19.56 5.83
C ASP A 257 -0.12 -18.83 5.85
N ALA A 258 0.57 -18.72 4.71
CA ALA A 258 1.85 -18.02 4.59
C ALA A 258 1.69 -16.52 4.88
N ALA A 259 2.34 -16.05 5.95
CA ALA A 259 2.28 -14.65 6.37
C ALA A 259 3.54 -14.23 7.13
N ILE A 260 3.90 -12.95 7.03
CA ILE A 260 4.80 -12.25 7.93
C ILE A 260 3.96 -11.32 8.80
N VAL A 261 4.06 -11.50 10.12
CA VAL A 261 3.22 -10.79 11.10
C VAL A 261 4.09 -9.92 12.00
N GLY A 262 3.72 -8.65 12.18
CA GLY A 262 4.38 -7.72 13.11
C GLY A 262 5.68 -7.07 12.64
N ARG A 263 6.21 -7.43 11.47
CA ARG A 263 7.37 -6.77 10.82
C ARG A 263 7.15 -6.66 9.30
N GLY A 264 7.63 -5.57 8.71
CA GLY A 264 7.76 -5.43 7.26
C GLY A 264 9.18 -5.73 6.79
N PHE A 265 9.47 -5.42 5.53
CA PHE A 265 10.78 -5.62 4.89
C PHE A 265 11.49 -4.31 4.58
N ILE A 266 12.82 -4.33 4.59
CA ILE A 266 13.67 -3.31 3.98
C ILE A 266 14.59 -3.96 2.93
N ILE A 267 14.40 -3.51 1.70
CA ILE A 267 15.17 -3.90 0.52
C ILE A 267 15.98 -2.65 0.15
N LYS A 268 17.24 -2.58 0.62
CA LYS A 268 18.07 -1.38 0.51
C LYS A 268 19.39 -1.67 -0.19
N ASN A 269 19.68 -0.94 -1.27
CA ASN A 269 20.93 -1.00 -2.05
C ASN A 269 21.29 -2.43 -2.52
N VAL A 270 20.26 -3.25 -2.76
CA VAL A 270 20.35 -4.64 -3.23
C VAL A 270 19.55 -4.79 -4.53
N LYS A 271 19.71 -5.94 -5.19
CA LYS A 271 19.00 -6.22 -6.44
C LYS A 271 18.52 -7.65 -6.55
N ASN A 272 17.63 -7.86 -7.51
CA ASN A 272 17.13 -9.18 -7.90
C ASN A 272 16.39 -9.88 -6.74
N VAL A 273 15.23 -9.35 -6.36
CA VAL A 273 14.41 -9.89 -5.25
C VAL A 273 12.98 -10.10 -5.72
N ILE A 274 12.42 -11.26 -5.38
CA ILE A 274 11.01 -11.62 -5.59
C ILE A 274 10.36 -11.79 -4.22
N LEU A 275 9.24 -11.10 -3.98
CA LEU A 275 8.28 -11.38 -2.92
C LEU A 275 7.00 -11.88 -3.59
N GLN A 276 6.54 -13.11 -3.31
CA GLN A 276 5.33 -13.64 -3.92
C GLN A 276 4.42 -14.48 -3.02
N ASN A 277 3.10 -14.29 -3.13
CA ASN A 277 2.05 -15.18 -2.61
C ASN A 277 1.97 -15.35 -1.07
N PHE A 278 2.17 -14.30 -0.29
CA PHE A 278 1.99 -14.33 1.18
C PHE A 278 1.40 -13.02 1.72
N ARG A 279 0.96 -13.01 2.98
CA ARG A 279 0.45 -11.80 3.66
C ARG A 279 1.55 -11.03 4.39
N ILE A 280 1.48 -9.71 4.41
CA ILE A 280 2.24 -8.84 5.31
C ILE A 280 1.23 -8.11 6.18
N GLU A 281 1.17 -8.42 7.48
CA GLU A 281 0.05 -7.99 8.32
C GLU A 281 0.38 -7.66 9.79
N GLN A 282 -0.55 -6.95 10.44
CA GLN A 282 -0.56 -6.67 11.89
C GLN A 282 0.69 -5.93 12.42
N ILE A 283 1.11 -4.88 11.72
CA ILE A 283 2.28 -4.07 12.08
C ILE A 283 1.83 -2.79 12.79
N ASN A 284 1.51 -2.87 14.10
CA ASN A 284 1.08 -1.73 14.93
C ASN A 284 -0.01 -0.84 14.26
N PRO A 285 -1.16 -1.40 13.81
CA PRO A 285 -2.16 -0.67 13.00
C PRO A 285 -2.69 0.61 13.67
N GLU A 286 -2.67 0.67 15.00
CA GLU A 286 -3.18 1.80 15.78
C GLU A 286 -2.31 3.07 15.69
N PHE A 287 -1.10 2.95 15.16
CA PHE A 287 -0.07 3.97 15.25
C PHE A 287 0.51 4.35 13.88
N VAL A 288 0.36 5.62 13.50
CA VAL A 288 1.25 6.25 12.51
C VAL A 288 2.69 6.14 13.02
N TRP A 289 3.61 5.79 12.12
CA TRP A 289 5.00 5.40 12.44
C TRP A 289 5.16 4.07 13.22
N GLY A 290 4.09 3.29 13.40
CA GLY A 290 4.14 1.93 13.97
C GLY A 290 4.85 0.89 13.10
N GLY A 291 5.03 1.16 11.81
CA GLY A 291 5.79 0.35 10.87
C GLY A 291 5.28 0.52 9.43
N ASP A 292 6.10 0.07 8.48
CA ASP A 292 5.79 0.03 7.04
C ASP A 292 5.91 -1.44 6.56
N GLY A 293 5.18 -1.83 5.51
CA GLY A 293 5.14 -3.20 4.98
C GLY A 293 6.35 -3.57 4.11
N VAL A 294 6.64 -2.79 3.06
CA VAL A 294 7.85 -2.96 2.23
C VAL A 294 8.51 -1.60 1.94
N ASN A 295 9.78 -1.48 2.34
CA ASN A 295 10.62 -0.30 2.12
C ASN A 295 11.65 -0.58 1.01
N LEU A 296 11.53 0.10 -0.13
CA LEU A 296 12.49 0.04 -1.24
C LEU A 296 13.42 1.27 -1.19
N VAL A 297 14.74 1.08 -1.15
CA VAL A 297 15.70 2.21 -1.12
C VAL A 297 16.89 1.88 -2.01
N GLY A 298 17.02 2.53 -3.17
CA GLY A 298 18.11 2.22 -4.12
C GLY A 298 18.04 0.78 -4.67
N ALA A 299 16.86 0.16 -4.70
CA ALA A 299 16.69 -1.27 -4.92
C ALA A 299 16.33 -1.60 -6.39
N GLN A 300 17.01 -2.56 -7.01
CA GLN A 300 16.89 -2.78 -8.47
C GLN A 300 16.36 -4.16 -8.83
N MET A 301 15.48 -4.25 -9.85
CA MET A 301 14.84 -5.49 -10.28
C MET A 301 14.13 -6.20 -9.12
N ILE A 302 13.19 -5.49 -8.50
CA ILE A 302 12.36 -6.00 -7.40
C ILE A 302 10.99 -6.36 -7.95
N TRP A 303 10.45 -7.52 -7.58
CA TRP A 303 9.11 -7.93 -7.98
C TRP A 303 8.30 -8.29 -6.75
N ILE A 304 7.20 -7.57 -6.55
CA ILE A 304 6.28 -7.73 -5.43
C ILE A 304 4.95 -8.17 -6.05
N ASP A 305 4.64 -9.45 -5.95
CA ASP A 305 3.50 -10.06 -6.64
C ASP A 305 2.59 -10.84 -5.70
N LYS A 306 1.26 -10.77 -5.86
CA LYS A 306 0.33 -11.59 -5.05
C LYS A 306 0.56 -11.44 -3.53
N ILE A 307 0.98 -10.27 -3.07
CA ILE A 307 1.04 -9.96 -1.64
C ILE A 307 -0.30 -9.37 -1.21
N THR A 308 -0.81 -9.80 -0.07
CA THR A 308 -1.91 -9.11 0.61
C THR A 308 -1.34 -8.29 1.77
N PHE A 309 -1.61 -6.98 1.76
CA PHE A 309 -1.23 -6.05 2.84
C PHE A 309 -2.46 -5.73 3.68
N TYR A 310 -2.35 -5.84 5.01
CA TYR A 310 -3.49 -5.66 5.92
C TYR A 310 -3.05 -5.21 7.33
N LEU A 311 -3.77 -4.28 7.96
CA LEU A 311 -3.49 -3.79 9.34
C LEU A 311 -2.02 -3.41 9.59
N ILE A 312 -1.51 -2.45 8.84
CA ILE A 312 -0.16 -1.86 9.00
C ILE A 312 -0.34 -0.41 9.44
N GLY A 313 0.42 0.05 10.44
CA GLY A 313 0.26 1.38 11.03
C GLY A 313 0.56 2.54 10.09
N ARG A 314 1.44 2.33 9.11
CA ARG A 314 1.74 3.31 8.07
C ARG A 314 1.86 2.67 6.68
N GLN A 315 2.95 2.89 5.93
CA GLN A 315 2.95 2.62 4.48
C GLN A 315 2.85 1.12 4.19
N PHE A 316 1.92 0.67 3.35
CA PHE A 316 1.97 -0.72 2.84
C PHE A 316 3.24 -0.91 1.99
N ILE A 317 3.52 0.02 1.08
CA ILE A 317 4.77 0.09 0.33
C ILE A 317 5.30 1.53 0.35
N ARG A 318 6.61 1.72 0.46
CA ARG A 318 7.23 3.02 0.18
C ARG A 318 8.58 2.91 -0.52
N THR A 319 8.95 3.97 -1.23
CA THR A 319 10.32 4.17 -1.69
C THR A 319 11.08 5.17 -0.80
N GLY A 320 12.40 5.08 -0.80
CA GLY A 320 13.32 6.09 -0.25
C GLY A 320 13.54 7.23 -1.25
N THR A 321 14.59 8.04 -1.06
CA THR A 321 14.98 9.05 -2.06
C THR A 321 15.85 8.50 -3.18
N ASP A 322 16.40 7.30 -2.98
CA ASP A 322 17.33 6.66 -3.89
C ASP A 322 16.55 5.77 -4.88
N ALA A 323 16.80 6.00 -6.17
CA ALA A 323 16.06 5.41 -7.29
C ALA A 323 15.96 3.88 -7.23
N SER A 324 14.73 3.36 -7.33
CA SER A 324 14.40 1.94 -7.28
C SER A 324 13.66 1.47 -8.55
N THR A 325 13.96 0.26 -9.01
CA THR A 325 13.31 -0.37 -10.17
C THR A 325 12.49 -1.57 -9.72
N ALA A 326 11.18 -1.51 -9.89
CA ALA A 326 10.28 -2.55 -9.41
C ALA A 326 9.07 -2.82 -10.33
N THR A 327 8.49 -4.01 -10.17
CA THR A 327 7.13 -4.31 -10.61
C THR A 327 6.33 -4.69 -9.37
N ILE A 328 5.21 -4.00 -9.15
CA ILE A 328 4.26 -4.19 -8.06
C ILE A 328 2.98 -4.68 -8.73
N SER A 329 2.75 -5.99 -8.72
CA SER A 329 1.69 -6.61 -9.52
C SER A 329 0.76 -7.55 -8.76
N ASN A 330 -0.50 -7.67 -9.16
CA ASN A 330 -1.46 -8.60 -8.56
C ASN A 330 -1.52 -8.54 -7.02
N ASN A 331 -1.22 -7.41 -6.37
CA ASN A 331 -1.28 -7.30 -4.91
C ASN A 331 -2.70 -6.93 -4.48
N HIS A 332 -3.09 -7.37 -3.28
CA HIS A 332 -4.29 -6.89 -2.61
C HIS A 332 -3.87 -5.94 -1.49
N PHE A 333 -4.18 -4.66 -1.66
CA PHE A 333 -4.05 -3.65 -0.62
C PHE A 333 -5.39 -3.59 0.11
N ASP A 334 -5.52 -4.42 1.15
CA ASP A 334 -6.71 -4.48 1.99
C ASP A 334 -6.64 -3.32 3.01
N CYS A 335 -7.29 -2.22 2.65
CA CYS A 335 -7.28 -1.01 3.45
C CYS A 335 -8.35 -1.01 4.56
N HIS A 336 -8.99 -2.14 4.88
CA HIS A 336 -9.85 -2.24 6.05
C HIS A 336 -9.04 -2.09 7.35
N THR A 337 -9.47 -1.16 8.21
CA THR A 337 -8.84 -0.92 9.52
C THR A 337 -9.88 -0.42 10.53
N LYS A 338 -9.63 -0.58 11.82
CA LYS A 338 -10.39 0.11 12.89
C LYS A 338 -9.73 1.41 13.34
N TRP A 339 -8.49 1.63 12.90
CA TRP A 339 -7.65 2.79 13.22
C TRP A 339 -7.30 3.49 11.91
N SER A 340 -7.95 4.60 11.65
CA SER A 340 -7.96 5.29 10.36
C SER A 340 -7.60 6.77 10.55
N ALA A 341 -6.67 7.27 9.74
CA ALA A 341 -6.40 8.70 9.65
C ALA A 341 -7.57 9.51 9.04
N THR A 342 -8.57 8.83 8.46
CA THR A 342 -9.78 9.41 7.83
C THR A 342 -11.08 9.11 8.57
N CYS A 343 -10.99 8.51 9.78
CA CYS A 343 -12.11 8.28 10.70
C CYS A 343 -13.23 7.32 10.21
N ASP A 344 -12.97 6.57 9.14
CA ASP A 344 -13.98 5.90 8.32
C ASP A 344 -13.64 4.42 8.03
N ASP A 345 -12.88 3.81 8.94
CA ASP A 345 -12.45 2.41 8.88
C ASP A 345 -11.66 2.05 7.59
N SER A 346 -11.00 3.05 7.00
CA SER A 346 -10.26 2.98 5.74
C SER A 346 -8.81 3.44 5.93
N HIS A 347 -7.85 2.74 5.31
CA HIS A 347 -6.41 3.01 5.45
C HIS A 347 -5.96 4.11 4.48
N TYR A 348 -5.21 5.08 4.99
CA TYR A 348 -4.73 6.24 4.22
C TYR A 348 -3.31 6.05 3.66
N TRP A 349 -2.50 5.23 4.31
CA TRP A 349 -1.07 5.12 4.06
C TRP A 349 -0.76 3.95 3.11
N THR A 350 -1.33 3.95 1.90
CA THR A 350 -1.19 2.81 0.99
C THR A 350 0.20 2.73 0.36
N LEU A 351 0.56 3.67 -0.52
CA LEU A 351 1.86 3.69 -1.20
C LEU A 351 2.45 5.10 -1.27
N LEU A 352 3.68 5.26 -0.78
CA LEU A 352 4.43 6.53 -0.84
C LEU A 352 5.74 6.40 -1.60
N ALA A 353 5.82 7.00 -2.80
CA ALA A 353 7.01 6.95 -3.65
C ALA A 353 7.69 8.32 -3.81
N HIS A 354 8.98 8.37 -3.44
CA HIS A 354 9.82 9.57 -3.47
C HIS A 354 11.23 9.34 -4.04
N GLY A 355 11.45 8.23 -4.74
CA GLY A 355 12.75 7.95 -5.36
C GLY A 355 13.03 8.94 -6.49
N SER A 356 14.29 9.34 -6.60
CA SER A 356 14.77 10.36 -7.55
C SER A 356 14.79 9.94 -9.02
N GLY A 357 14.66 8.64 -9.29
CA GLY A 357 14.66 8.06 -10.62
C GLY A 357 13.99 6.68 -10.66
N ASP A 358 12.92 6.52 -9.88
CA ASP A 358 12.16 5.26 -9.80
C ASP A 358 11.72 4.79 -11.19
N ARG A 359 11.68 3.48 -11.42
CA ARG A 359 11.16 2.84 -12.63
C ARG A 359 10.20 1.74 -12.21
N ILE A 360 8.92 2.10 -12.06
CA ILE A 360 7.94 1.25 -11.38
C ILE A 360 6.72 0.94 -12.24
N THR A 361 6.49 -0.35 -12.43
CA THR A 361 5.26 -0.89 -13.01
C THR A 361 4.29 -1.20 -11.87
N PHE A 362 3.06 -0.69 -11.94
CA PHE A 362 2.00 -0.93 -10.97
C PHE A 362 0.82 -1.57 -11.71
N SER A 363 0.74 -2.89 -11.71
CA SER A 363 -0.08 -3.67 -12.66
C SER A 363 -1.04 -4.66 -12.01
N GLY A 364 -2.33 -4.58 -12.34
CA GLY A 364 -3.30 -5.60 -11.91
C GLY A 364 -3.51 -5.68 -10.39
N ASN A 365 -3.22 -4.63 -9.63
CA ASN A 365 -3.43 -4.62 -8.18
C ASN A 365 -4.91 -4.33 -7.84
N LEU A 366 -5.38 -4.86 -6.72
CA LEU A 366 -6.64 -4.47 -6.09
C LEU A 366 -6.34 -3.54 -4.92
N LEU A 367 -6.96 -2.36 -4.92
CA LEU A 367 -6.97 -1.42 -3.80
C LEU A 367 -8.40 -1.37 -3.29
N ASP A 368 -8.65 -2.02 -2.16
CA ASP A 368 -9.99 -2.20 -1.58
C ASP A 368 -10.13 -1.32 -0.34
N LYS A 369 -11.05 -0.35 -0.40
CA LYS A 369 -11.43 0.52 0.72
C LYS A 369 -10.31 1.43 1.27
N CYS A 370 -9.49 2.00 0.38
CA CYS A 370 -8.39 2.91 0.74
C CYS A 370 -8.80 4.38 0.73
N SER A 371 -8.27 5.23 1.62
CA SER A 371 -8.67 6.64 1.72
C SER A 371 -7.63 7.66 1.24
N GLY A 372 -6.41 7.24 0.93
CA GLY A 372 -5.36 8.12 0.42
C GLY A 372 -4.17 7.39 -0.19
N ARG A 373 -3.21 8.18 -0.71
CA ARG A 373 -1.88 7.75 -1.17
C ARG A 373 -1.89 6.45 -1.96
N SER A 374 -2.80 6.32 -2.93
CA SER A 374 -3.09 5.07 -3.61
C SER A 374 -2.89 5.16 -5.13
N PRO A 375 -1.63 5.25 -5.62
CA PRO A 375 -0.40 5.66 -4.92
C PRO A 375 -0.24 7.19 -4.77
N LYS A 376 0.57 7.64 -3.80
CA LYS A 376 1.23 8.95 -3.82
C LYS A 376 2.61 8.83 -4.43
N ILE A 377 2.86 9.58 -5.49
CA ILE A 377 4.11 9.57 -6.25
C ILE A 377 4.55 11.02 -6.49
N GLY A 378 5.78 11.36 -6.12
CA GLY A 378 6.35 12.67 -6.42
C GLY A 378 7.83 12.71 -6.07
N ASN A 379 8.61 13.51 -6.78
CA ASN A 379 10.05 13.65 -6.56
C ASN A 379 10.39 15.06 -6.07
N LEU A 380 10.61 15.18 -4.77
CA LEU A 380 10.91 16.44 -4.07
C LEU A 380 12.35 16.94 -4.30
N LYS A 381 13.24 16.11 -4.88
CA LYS A 381 14.65 16.43 -5.12
C LYS A 381 14.99 16.71 -6.60
N GLY A 382 14.02 16.57 -7.50
CA GLY A 382 14.23 16.65 -8.95
C GLY A 382 14.81 15.35 -9.54
N GLY A 383 14.54 15.14 -10.82
CA GLY A 383 14.82 13.89 -11.54
C GLY A 383 13.61 13.42 -12.35
N ASP A 384 13.76 12.33 -13.09
CA ASP A 384 12.73 11.75 -13.96
C ASP A 384 12.35 10.35 -13.46
N SER A 385 11.45 10.26 -12.48
CA SER A 385 10.86 8.98 -12.03
C SER A 385 9.72 8.56 -12.96
N VAL A 386 9.70 7.32 -13.43
CA VAL A 386 8.75 6.84 -14.44
C VAL A 386 7.89 5.74 -13.87
N TRP A 387 6.58 5.90 -14.02
CA TRP A 387 5.57 4.98 -13.54
C TRP A 387 4.62 4.56 -14.65
N HIS A 388 4.18 3.30 -14.60
CA HIS A 388 3.10 2.79 -15.43
C HIS A 388 2.05 2.15 -14.53
N ILE A 389 0.91 2.85 -14.35
CA ILE A 389 -0.24 2.39 -13.57
C ILE A 389 -1.22 1.76 -14.56
N VAL A 390 -1.35 0.44 -14.53
CA VAL A 390 -2.06 -0.31 -15.56
C VAL A 390 -2.96 -1.39 -15.00
N ASN A 391 -4.14 -1.54 -15.59
CA ASN A 391 -5.09 -2.63 -15.30
C ASN A 391 -5.38 -2.90 -13.82
N SER A 392 -5.13 -1.93 -12.94
CA SER A 392 -5.42 -2.05 -11.51
C SER A 392 -6.85 -1.63 -11.23
N MET A 393 -7.43 -2.18 -10.17
CA MET A 393 -8.78 -1.87 -9.71
C MET A 393 -8.70 -1.11 -8.39
N PHE A 394 -9.31 0.07 -8.38
CA PHE A 394 -9.47 0.93 -7.22
C PHE A 394 -10.95 0.85 -6.85
N ASP A 395 -11.30 0.06 -5.85
CA ASP A 395 -12.68 -0.15 -5.44
C ASP A 395 -12.92 0.44 -4.05
N THR A 396 -13.86 1.39 -4.01
CA THR A 396 -14.24 2.17 -2.84
C THR A 396 -13.07 2.97 -2.25
N SER A 397 -13.08 4.28 -2.48
CA SER A 397 -12.14 5.20 -1.85
C SER A 397 -12.86 6.44 -1.35
N SER A 398 -12.86 6.61 -0.04
CA SER A 398 -13.59 7.68 0.67
C SER A 398 -12.93 9.04 0.55
N GLY A 399 -11.61 9.08 0.49
CA GLY A 399 -10.79 10.26 0.19
C GLY A 399 -10.32 10.26 -1.26
N HIS A 400 -9.03 10.00 -1.46
CA HIS A 400 -8.42 10.04 -2.78
C HIS A 400 -7.61 8.79 -3.15
N SER A 401 -7.45 8.57 -4.46
CA SER A 401 -6.56 7.53 -4.98
C SER A 401 -5.20 8.10 -5.38
N LEU A 402 -5.06 8.66 -6.58
CA LEU A 402 -3.76 9.09 -7.11
C LEU A 402 -3.34 10.46 -6.53
N ASP A 403 -2.10 10.56 -6.07
CA ASP A 403 -1.38 11.84 -5.88
C ASP A 403 -0.17 11.79 -6.81
N LEU A 404 -0.12 12.72 -7.77
CA LEU A 404 0.80 12.73 -8.90
C LEU A 404 1.63 14.02 -8.91
N GLY A 405 2.42 14.20 -7.85
CA GLY A 405 3.28 15.35 -7.60
C GLY A 405 4.42 15.56 -8.62
N PRO A 406 5.28 16.56 -8.40
CA PRO A 406 6.28 16.99 -9.39
C PRO A 406 7.39 15.96 -9.65
N GLY A 407 8.13 16.12 -10.75
CA GLY A 407 9.35 15.32 -11.02
C GLY A 407 9.10 13.86 -11.41
N ILE A 408 7.94 13.54 -11.98
CA ILE A 408 7.56 12.20 -12.44
C ILE A 408 7.01 12.22 -13.88
N THR A 409 7.10 11.08 -14.55
CA THR A 409 6.34 10.72 -15.76
C THR A 409 5.43 9.55 -15.43
N VAL A 410 4.13 9.62 -15.74
CA VAL A 410 3.17 8.54 -15.44
C VAL A 410 2.26 8.24 -16.62
N LEU A 411 2.24 6.98 -17.07
CA LEU A 411 1.17 6.44 -17.92
C LEU A 411 0.11 5.78 -17.03
N VAL A 412 -1.16 6.15 -17.22
CA VAL A 412 -2.30 5.58 -16.48
C VAL A 412 -3.30 5.01 -17.49
N GLU A 413 -3.31 3.70 -17.74
CA GLU A 413 -4.15 3.08 -18.77
C GLU A 413 -4.86 1.78 -18.36
N GLY A 414 -6.05 1.53 -18.91
CA GLY A 414 -6.80 0.28 -18.70
C GLY A 414 -7.25 -0.02 -17.27
N ASN A 415 -7.14 0.94 -16.34
CA ASN A 415 -7.54 0.78 -14.93
C ASN A 415 -9.06 0.90 -14.74
N VAL A 416 -9.55 0.48 -13.57
CA VAL A 416 -10.96 0.58 -13.18
C VAL A 416 -11.06 1.31 -11.84
N PHE A 417 -11.80 2.42 -11.80
CA PHE A 417 -12.07 3.19 -10.59
C PHE A 417 -13.57 3.11 -10.26
N THR A 418 -13.91 2.51 -9.12
CA THR A 418 -15.28 2.33 -8.64
C THR A 418 -15.46 2.98 -7.27
N ASN A 419 -16.47 3.82 -7.11
CA ASN A 419 -16.80 4.51 -5.84
C ASN A 419 -15.60 5.27 -5.24
N VAL A 420 -14.83 5.96 -6.09
CA VAL A 420 -13.64 6.73 -5.68
C VAL A 420 -14.01 8.21 -5.62
N ALA A 421 -14.07 8.78 -4.41
CA ALA A 421 -14.50 10.16 -4.18
C ALA A 421 -13.62 11.18 -4.92
N GLN A 422 -12.30 11.03 -4.84
CA GLN A 422 -11.34 11.81 -5.63
C GLN A 422 -10.29 10.93 -6.32
N THR A 423 -10.46 10.68 -7.61
CA THR A 423 -9.61 9.73 -8.35
C THR A 423 -8.17 10.20 -8.55
N SER A 424 -7.96 11.51 -8.64
CA SER A 424 -6.63 12.14 -8.59
C SER A 424 -6.70 13.42 -7.78
N LEU A 425 -5.67 13.68 -6.98
CA LEU A 425 -5.45 14.99 -6.39
C LEU A 425 -5.13 16.03 -7.46
N HIS A 426 -5.48 17.27 -7.13
CA HIS A 426 -5.14 18.45 -7.92
C HIS A 426 -3.87 19.05 -7.32
N GLU A 427 -2.74 18.56 -7.78
CA GLU A 427 -1.44 19.10 -7.39
C GLU A 427 -1.25 20.51 -7.94
N SER A 428 -0.65 21.40 -7.14
CA SER A 428 -0.26 22.74 -7.59
C SER A 428 0.86 22.69 -8.65
N HIS A 429 1.69 21.64 -8.59
CA HIS A 429 2.82 21.38 -9.48
C HIS A 429 2.80 19.91 -9.90
N PRO A 430 1.84 19.49 -10.75
CA PRO A 430 1.67 18.08 -11.09
C PRO A 430 2.84 17.54 -11.93
N GLY A 431 3.07 16.24 -11.81
CA GLY A 431 3.95 15.48 -12.69
C GLY A 431 3.43 15.41 -14.12
N ARG A 432 4.21 14.77 -15.01
CA ARG A 432 3.87 14.55 -16.43
C ARG A 432 3.01 13.29 -16.57
N ALA A 433 1.69 13.44 -16.41
CA ALA A 433 0.73 12.34 -16.49
C ALA A 433 0.03 12.29 -17.86
N PHE A 434 -0.14 11.08 -18.40
CA PHE A 434 -0.98 10.81 -19.56
C PHE A 434 -1.96 9.68 -19.22
N ALA A 435 -3.25 10.01 -19.27
CA ALA A 435 -4.38 9.15 -18.95
C ALA A 435 -5.33 9.13 -20.15
N PRO A 436 -5.17 8.20 -21.11
CA PRO A 436 -6.02 8.13 -22.30
C PRO A 436 -7.50 7.96 -21.94
N SER A 437 -8.35 8.73 -22.65
CA SER A 437 -9.76 8.93 -22.29
C SER A 437 -10.75 8.43 -23.36
N ASP A 438 -10.35 8.39 -24.62
CA ASP A 438 -11.13 7.82 -25.73
C ASP A 438 -10.23 7.19 -26.81
N GLU A 439 -10.86 6.52 -27.78
CA GLU A 439 -10.21 5.80 -28.88
C GLU A 439 -9.20 6.65 -29.68
N ALA A 440 -9.49 7.95 -29.90
CA ALA A 440 -8.60 8.83 -30.65
C ALA A 440 -7.35 9.22 -29.82
N VAL A 441 -7.50 9.32 -28.50
CA VAL A 441 -6.38 9.52 -27.57
C VAL A 441 -5.56 8.23 -27.42
N CYS A 442 -6.22 7.07 -27.31
CA CYS A 442 -5.58 5.75 -27.27
C CYS A 442 -4.68 5.45 -28.47
N LYS A 443 -5.10 5.87 -29.67
CA LYS A 443 -4.34 5.73 -30.94
C LYS A 443 -3.02 6.47 -30.97
N GLN A 444 -2.80 7.48 -30.10
CA GLN A 444 -1.53 8.18 -30.00
C GLN A 444 -0.39 7.28 -29.50
N CYS A 445 -0.72 6.16 -28.84
CA CYS A 445 0.29 5.25 -28.31
C CYS A 445 0.96 4.36 -29.35
N THR A 446 0.30 4.10 -30.49
CA THR A 446 0.75 3.13 -31.50
C THR A 446 2.14 3.44 -32.04
N GLY A 447 2.48 4.72 -32.23
CA GLY A 447 3.77 5.13 -32.76
C GLY A 447 4.96 4.94 -31.81
N VAL A 448 4.73 4.83 -30.49
CA VAL A 448 5.80 4.76 -29.47
C VAL A 448 5.80 3.41 -28.74
N LEU A 449 4.62 2.88 -28.39
CA LEU A 449 4.47 1.59 -27.72
C LEU A 449 4.24 0.41 -28.68
N GLY A 450 4.07 0.66 -29.98
CA GLY A 450 3.69 -0.38 -30.96
C GLY A 450 2.25 -0.89 -30.83
N ARG A 451 1.45 -0.29 -29.94
CA ARG A 451 0.05 -0.64 -29.65
C ARG A 451 -0.76 0.59 -29.28
N GLU A 452 -2.08 0.52 -29.44
CA GLU A 452 -2.98 1.48 -28.80
C GLU A 452 -2.93 1.34 -27.27
N CYS A 453 -3.13 2.45 -26.54
CA CYS A 453 -3.37 2.38 -25.11
C CYS A 453 -4.82 1.98 -24.81
N GLN A 454 -5.12 1.61 -23.58
CA GLN A 454 -6.48 1.34 -23.11
C GLN A 454 -7.04 2.51 -22.30
N PRO A 455 -8.29 2.95 -22.54
CA PRO A 455 -8.88 3.99 -21.70
C PRO A 455 -9.09 3.46 -20.28
N ASN A 456 -9.10 4.33 -19.28
CA ASN A 456 -9.52 3.95 -17.93
C ASN A 456 -11.06 3.97 -17.83
N ALA A 457 -11.63 3.10 -16.98
CA ALA A 457 -13.05 3.08 -16.68
C ALA A 457 -13.36 3.70 -15.32
N TYR A 458 -14.48 4.42 -15.24
CA TYR A 458 -14.90 5.17 -14.05
C TYR A 458 -16.37 4.90 -13.73
N ARG A 459 -16.67 4.46 -12.50
CA ARG A 459 -18.01 4.28 -11.94
C ARG A 459 -18.06 5.01 -10.60
N ASN A 460 -18.92 6.02 -10.45
CA ASN A 460 -18.95 6.88 -9.26
C ASN A 460 -17.55 7.43 -8.91
N ALA A 461 -16.81 7.82 -9.94
CA ALA A 461 -15.42 8.27 -9.91
C ALA A 461 -15.21 9.37 -10.97
N LYS A 462 -14.11 10.13 -10.90
CA LYS A 462 -13.79 11.20 -11.85
C LYS A 462 -12.63 10.77 -12.77
N PRO A 463 -12.59 11.22 -14.04
CA PRO A 463 -11.44 10.96 -14.89
C PRO A 463 -10.13 11.50 -14.31
N VAL A 464 -9.06 10.71 -14.39
CA VAL A 464 -7.69 11.19 -14.15
C VAL A 464 -7.34 12.21 -15.23
N PRO A 465 -6.89 13.43 -14.89
CA PRO A 465 -6.48 14.42 -15.88
C PRO A 465 -5.14 14.02 -16.52
N SER A 466 -5.02 14.22 -17.84
CA SER A 466 -3.71 14.26 -18.48
C SER A 466 -3.11 15.65 -18.30
N THR A 467 -1.89 15.73 -17.80
CA THR A 467 -1.13 16.96 -17.58
C THR A 467 0.03 17.11 -18.58
N SER A 468 0.23 16.13 -19.46
CA SER A 468 1.23 16.15 -20.54
C SER A 468 0.75 15.34 -21.75
N SER A 469 1.37 15.56 -22.91
CA SER A 469 1.04 14.82 -24.13
C SER A 469 1.56 13.38 -24.11
N ALA A 470 0.94 12.52 -24.91
CA ALA A 470 1.40 11.14 -25.14
C ALA A 470 2.90 11.10 -25.51
N SER A 471 3.36 11.96 -26.42
CA SER A 471 4.77 12.02 -26.86
C SER A 471 5.77 12.32 -25.75
N VAL A 472 5.36 13.06 -24.71
CA VAL A 472 6.22 13.40 -23.56
C VAL A 472 6.31 12.23 -22.58
N VAL A 473 5.19 11.53 -22.34
CA VAL A 473 5.11 10.43 -21.37
C VAL A 473 5.63 9.11 -21.93
N LEU A 474 5.18 8.74 -23.13
CA LEU A 474 5.36 7.38 -23.66
C LEU A 474 6.82 7.05 -23.99
N LYS A 475 7.64 8.04 -24.34
CA LYS A 475 9.08 7.84 -24.58
C LYS A 475 9.82 7.27 -23.37
N ASP A 476 9.35 7.61 -22.16
CA ASP A 476 9.99 7.21 -20.91
C ASP A 476 9.52 5.82 -20.46
N VAL A 477 8.29 5.41 -20.81
CA VAL A 477 7.75 4.08 -20.48
C VAL A 477 7.98 3.03 -21.58
N ALA A 478 8.25 3.43 -22.83
CA ALA A 478 8.59 2.52 -23.93
C ALA A 478 9.70 1.47 -23.66
N PRO A 479 10.72 1.70 -22.79
CA PRO A 479 11.69 0.66 -22.42
C PRO A 479 11.14 -0.49 -21.56
N GLU A 480 9.91 -0.38 -21.06
CA GLU A 480 9.25 -1.37 -20.22
C GLU A 480 8.90 -2.65 -20.99
N ARG A 481 9.09 -3.83 -20.37
CA ARG A 481 8.75 -5.13 -20.97
C ARG A 481 7.40 -5.65 -20.47
N MET A 482 6.31 -5.17 -21.07
CA MET A 482 4.94 -5.57 -20.73
C MET A 482 4.21 -6.16 -21.94
N SER A 483 3.31 -7.12 -21.69
CA SER A 483 2.38 -7.68 -22.70
C SER A 483 1.31 -6.70 -23.20
N GLY A 484 1.35 -5.44 -22.78
CA GLY A 484 0.35 -4.41 -23.03
C GLY A 484 -0.83 -4.42 -22.07
N ALA A 485 -1.65 -3.37 -22.16
CA ALA A 485 -2.82 -3.19 -21.30
C ALA A 485 -4.06 -3.92 -21.84
N LEU A 486 -4.84 -4.50 -20.93
CA LEU A 486 -6.17 -5.07 -21.17
C LEU A 486 -7.26 -3.99 -21.20
N PRO A 487 -8.35 -4.18 -21.97
CA PRO A 487 -9.55 -3.36 -21.82
C PRO A 487 -10.10 -3.43 -20.38
N PRO A 488 -10.59 -2.33 -19.79
CA PRO A 488 -10.95 -2.27 -18.37
C PRO A 488 -11.90 -3.36 -17.87
N GLY A 489 -12.88 -3.78 -18.68
CA GLY A 489 -13.79 -4.87 -18.32
C GLY A 489 -13.11 -6.23 -18.16
N LYS A 490 -12.03 -6.49 -18.93
CA LYS A 490 -11.17 -7.67 -18.74
C LYS A 490 -10.21 -7.47 -17.58
N ALA A 491 -9.67 -6.26 -17.42
CA ALA A 491 -8.79 -5.91 -16.29
C ALA A 491 -9.47 -6.21 -14.94
N ALA A 492 -10.70 -5.74 -14.71
CA ALA A 492 -11.46 -6.03 -13.49
C ALA A 492 -11.62 -7.55 -13.24
N GLN A 493 -11.96 -8.33 -14.27
CA GLN A 493 -12.12 -9.78 -14.15
C GLN A 493 -10.80 -10.48 -13.80
N THR A 494 -9.69 -10.05 -14.40
CA THR A 494 -8.36 -10.53 -14.04
C THR A 494 -8.02 -10.18 -12.60
N VAL A 495 -8.09 -8.90 -12.21
CA VAL A 495 -7.75 -8.44 -10.85
C VAL A 495 -8.53 -9.19 -9.77
N LEU A 496 -9.85 -9.32 -9.93
CA LEU A 496 -10.71 -10.05 -8.97
C LEU A 496 -10.41 -11.55 -8.86
N SER A 497 -9.63 -12.12 -9.78
CA SER A 497 -9.21 -13.54 -9.76
C SER A 497 -7.72 -13.75 -9.48
N THR A 498 -6.88 -12.74 -9.62
CA THR A 498 -5.41 -12.86 -9.45
C THR A 498 -4.85 -12.08 -8.26
N ALA A 499 -5.53 -11.04 -7.77
CA ALA A 499 -4.98 -10.12 -6.78
C ALA A 499 -4.93 -10.72 -5.36
N GLY A 500 -3.84 -10.45 -4.67
CA GLY A 500 -3.52 -10.99 -3.34
C GLY A 500 -2.95 -12.41 -3.39
N CYS A 501 -2.58 -12.89 -2.21
CA CYS A 501 -2.14 -14.27 -2.04
C CYS A 501 -3.32 -15.23 -2.10
N ASP A 502 -3.08 -16.48 -2.52
CA ASP A 502 -4.09 -17.54 -2.57
C ASP A 502 -4.63 -17.92 -1.16
N GLY A 503 -3.95 -17.41 -0.13
CA GLY A 503 -4.35 -17.47 1.27
C GLY A 503 -5.39 -16.43 1.69
N LYS A 504 -6.66 -16.84 1.80
CA LYS A 504 -7.63 -16.13 2.62
C LYS A 504 -7.18 -16.16 4.08
N GLY A 505 -6.58 -15.07 4.55
CA GLY A 505 -6.68 -14.72 5.96
C GLY A 505 -8.17 -14.51 6.32
N GLU A 506 -8.50 -14.52 7.61
CA GLU A 506 -9.85 -14.17 8.07
C GLU A 506 -10.11 -12.67 7.89
N ALA A 507 -10.28 -12.23 6.64
CA ALA A 507 -10.99 -11.01 6.33
C ALA A 507 -12.40 -11.16 6.91
N SER A 508 -12.73 -10.31 7.88
CA SER A 508 -14.01 -10.38 8.58
C SER A 508 -15.14 -10.33 7.57
N SER A 509 -16.00 -11.35 7.56
CA SER A 509 -17.16 -11.43 6.68
C SER A 509 -18.22 -10.38 7.05
N GLY A 510 -17.98 -9.13 6.65
CA GLY A 510 -19.00 -8.12 6.49
C GLY A 510 -19.97 -8.60 5.42
N ASN A 511 -21.15 -9.01 5.85
CA ASN A 511 -22.08 -9.80 5.04
C ASN A 511 -22.59 -9.01 3.81
N SER A 512 -21.92 -9.16 2.66
CA SER A 512 -22.41 -8.65 1.38
C SER A 512 -23.33 -9.69 0.75
N VAL A 513 -24.58 -9.72 1.21
CA VAL A 513 -25.60 -10.68 0.76
C VAL A 513 -26.07 -10.30 -0.65
N VAL A 514 -25.48 -10.93 -1.66
CA VAL A 514 -26.12 -11.05 -2.98
C VAL A 514 -27.10 -12.22 -2.92
N GLY A 515 -28.29 -11.96 -2.38
CA GLY A 515 -29.40 -12.91 -2.28
C GLY A 515 -30.57 -12.47 -3.15
N GLY A 516 -30.82 -13.20 -4.25
CA GLY A 516 -32.02 -12.98 -5.05
C GLY A 516 -33.27 -13.52 -4.36
N GLU A 517 -34.39 -12.80 -4.48
CA GLU A 517 -35.68 -13.24 -3.95
C GLU A 517 -36.28 -14.40 -4.75
N ALA A 518 -36.67 -15.48 -4.07
CA ALA A 518 -37.84 -16.29 -4.42
C ALA A 518 -38.26 -17.19 -3.25
N GLY A 519 -39.42 -16.92 -2.62
CA GLY A 519 -40.23 -17.95 -1.96
C GLY A 519 -40.49 -17.82 -0.45
N GLY A 520 -41.73 -17.42 -0.11
CA GLY A 520 -42.56 -18.10 0.91
C GLY A 520 -42.27 -17.85 2.40
N LEU A 521 -43.22 -17.18 3.08
CA LEU A 521 -43.30 -17.13 4.54
C LEU A 521 -43.44 -18.51 5.21
N GLY A 522 -42.79 -18.70 6.36
CA GLY A 522 -43.03 -19.81 7.29
C GLY A 522 -42.37 -19.55 8.66
N THR A 523 -43.17 -19.19 9.67
CA THR A 523 -42.71 -18.75 10.99
C THR A 523 -42.24 -19.86 11.92
N SER A 524 -41.14 -19.64 12.66
CA SER A 524 -41.09 -19.94 14.10
C SER A 524 -39.99 -19.11 14.79
N VAL A 525 -40.23 -18.72 16.05
CA VAL A 525 -39.38 -17.80 16.83
C VAL A 525 -38.61 -18.59 17.89
N GLY A 526 -37.29 -18.43 17.95
CA GLY A 526 -36.43 -18.96 19.01
C GLY A 526 -35.53 -17.85 19.54
N SER A 527 -35.94 -17.20 20.62
CA SER A 527 -35.24 -16.05 21.22
C SER A 527 -34.27 -16.50 22.32
N VAL A 528 -33.02 -16.05 22.25
CA VAL A 528 -32.09 -16.03 23.39
C VAL A 528 -31.63 -14.58 23.58
N LYS A 529 -31.85 -14.04 24.79
CA LYS A 529 -31.25 -12.79 25.25
C LYS A 529 -30.07 -13.13 26.14
N GLU A 530 -28.95 -12.44 25.97
CA GLU A 530 -27.94 -12.30 27.03
C GLU A 530 -28.10 -10.93 27.67
N ASP A 531 -28.05 -10.88 28.99
CA ASP A 531 -28.42 -9.73 29.81
C ASP A 531 -27.19 -9.19 30.56
N TYR A 532 -27.02 -7.86 30.58
CA TYR A 532 -25.87 -7.19 31.20
C TYR A 532 -26.20 -6.81 32.64
N GLY A 533 -25.79 -7.62 33.61
CA GLY A 533 -26.01 -7.36 35.04
C GLY A 533 -25.00 -6.38 35.65
N THR A 534 -25.40 -5.11 35.82
CA THR A 534 -24.68 -4.13 36.67
C THR A 534 -25.25 -4.14 38.10
N GLY A 535 -24.45 -4.58 39.06
CA GLY A 535 -24.86 -4.66 40.47
C GLY A 535 -24.74 -3.33 41.21
N THR A 536 -25.86 -2.77 41.67
CA THR A 536 -25.92 -1.81 42.79
C THR A 536 -26.79 -2.41 43.89
N GLY A 537 -26.35 -2.30 45.15
CA GLY A 537 -26.92 -3.10 46.24
C GLY A 537 -28.04 -2.41 47.03
N THR A 538 -28.85 -3.23 47.71
CA THR A 538 -29.63 -2.83 48.90
C THR A 538 -29.86 -4.05 49.82
N ARG A 539 -30.46 -3.83 51.00
CA ARG A 539 -30.33 -4.62 52.24
C ARG A 539 -31.41 -5.71 52.48
N ASP A 540 -31.25 -6.35 53.65
CA ASP A 540 -32.09 -7.34 54.35
C ASP A 540 -32.05 -8.77 53.79
N GLY A 541 -32.00 -9.83 54.61
CA GLY A 541 -31.91 -9.93 56.08
C GLY A 541 -32.15 -11.39 56.53
N THR A 542 -31.89 -11.73 57.81
CA THR A 542 -32.09 -13.05 58.48
C THR A 542 -31.20 -14.21 58.00
N ASP A 543 -30.76 -15.20 58.80
CA ASP A 543 -30.58 -15.36 60.27
C ASP A 543 -29.63 -16.60 60.51
N ASP A 544 -29.34 -16.94 61.78
CA ASP A 544 -28.68 -18.15 62.33
C ASP A 544 -27.16 -18.34 62.03
N GLU A 545 -26.26 -18.06 62.99
CA GLU A 545 -25.79 -18.90 64.13
C GLU A 545 -24.78 -20.01 63.74
N ASP A 546 -23.48 -19.83 64.05
CA ASP A 546 -22.87 -20.52 65.21
C ASP A 546 -21.41 -20.12 65.52
N ASP A 547 -21.08 -20.29 66.80
CA ASP A 547 -19.98 -19.81 67.65
C ASP A 547 -18.52 -20.24 67.32
N ILE A 548 -17.52 -19.40 67.67
CA ILE A 548 -16.44 -19.70 68.66
C ILE A 548 -15.36 -18.60 68.73
N SER A 549 -15.04 -18.22 69.97
CA SER A 549 -14.11 -17.15 70.41
C SER A 549 -12.60 -17.37 70.22
N GLY A 550 -11.80 -16.28 70.24
CA GLY A 550 -10.36 -16.35 70.53
C GLY A 550 -9.60 -15.00 70.48
N GLN A 551 -9.25 -14.41 71.64
CA GLN A 551 -8.56 -13.10 71.78
C GLN A 551 -7.02 -13.22 71.78
N GLY A 552 -6.29 -12.10 71.53
CA GLY A 552 -4.86 -12.00 71.90
C GLY A 552 -4.09 -10.74 71.41
N LEU A 553 -3.78 -9.81 72.33
CA LEU A 553 -3.02 -8.55 72.09
C LEU A 553 -1.64 -8.55 72.82
N ALA A 554 -0.58 -8.02 72.19
CA ALA A 554 0.63 -7.36 72.79
C ALA A 554 1.65 -6.99 71.66
N LYS A 555 2.26 -5.80 71.53
CA LYS A 555 3.32 -5.11 72.34
C LYS A 555 4.67 -5.87 72.36
N SER A 556 5.89 -5.27 72.29
CA SER A 556 6.36 -3.87 72.43
C SER A 556 7.76 -3.60 71.80
N GLU A 557 8.00 -2.35 71.34
CA GLU A 557 9.10 -1.39 71.64
C GLU A 557 10.63 -1.72 71.71
N HIS A 558 11.42 -0.79 71.11
CA HIS A 558 12.76 -0.24 71.50
C HIS A 558 14.03 -1.15 71.46
N GLY A 559 15.25 -0.65 71.14
CA GLY A 559 15.72 0.69 70.71
C GLY A 559 17.26 0.85 70.64
N ALA A 560 17.75 2.05 70.25
CA ALA A 560 19.15 2.56 70.22
C ALA A 560 20.19 1.94 69.23
N GLY A 561 21.19 2.67 68.69
CA GLY A 561 21.44 4.13 68.66
C GLY A 561 22.86 4.58 69.06
N THR A 562 23.60 5.25 68.17
CA THR A 562 24.94 5.89 68.42
C THR A 562 25.11 7.20 67.58
N LYS A 563 26.27 7.90 67.67
CA LYS A 563 26.47 9.29 67.15
C LYS A 563 27.93 9.67 66.82
N SER A 564 28.14 10.39 65.71
CA SER A 564 29.16 11.47 65.55
C SER A 564 28.86 12.30 64.28
N GLN A 565 28.51 13.60 64.32
CA GLN A 565 29.32 14.84 64.52
C GLN A 565 30.07 15.31 63.23
N GLU A 566 30.15 16.62 62.83
CA GLU A 566 29.66 17.90 63.42
C GLU A 566 29.67 19.12 62.43
N SER A 567 28.93 20.21 62.76
CA SER A 567 29.01 21.65 62.31
C SER A 567 28.87 22.04 60.81
N ARG A 568 27.96 22.96 60.36
CA ARG A 568 27.81 24.46 60.55
C ARG A 568 28.92 25.28 59.85
N VAL A 569 28.72 26.37 59.05
CA VAL A 569 27.80 27.56 59.11
C VAL A 569 27.62 28.24 57.72
N GLY A 570 26.42 28.79 57.42
CA GLY A 570 26.15 30.07 56.69
C GLY A 570 26.55 30.24 55.20
N ASP A 571 26.06 31.23 54.44
CA ASP A 571 24.95 32.19 54.65
C ASP A 571 24.43 32.70 53.27
N ALA A 572 23.34 33.48 53.21
CA ALA A 572 22.66 33.84 51.95
C ALA A 572 23.04 35.22 51.34
N LEU A 573 22.74 35.42 50.03
CA LEU A 573 22.12 36.61 49.38
C LEU A 573 22.71 37.06 48.00
N VAL A 574 21.79 37.16 47.01
CA VAL A 574 21.57 38.25 46.01
C VAL A 574 22.60 38.61 44.91
N GLY A 575 22.07 38.74 43.68
CA GLY A 575 22.64 39.50 42.53
C GLY A 575 23.07 38.63 41.34
N GLY A 576 22.87 38.98 40.06
CA GLY A 576 22.18 40.14 39.48
C GLY A 576 22.80 40.59 38.13
N GLY A 577 22.14 40.33 36.99
CA GLY A 577 22.56 40.76 35.64
C GLY A 577 23.57 39.86 34.93
N ALA A 578 23.89 40.02 33.63
CA ALA A 578 23.21 40.73 32.54
C ALA A 578 23.74 40.24 31.15
N LYS A 579 22.98 40.55 30.09
CA LYS A 579 23.26 40.43 28.64
C LYS A 579 24.70 40.13 28.15
N GLY A 580 24.78 39.19 27.19
CA GLY A 580 25.20 39.51 25.81
C GLY A 580 26.60 39.11 25.34
N THR A 581 26.64 38.18 24.39
CA THR A 581 27.12 38.37 22.99
C THR A 581 26.50 37.30 22.11
#